data_AF-A0AAZ3QQ05-F1
#
_entry.id   AF-A0AAZ3QQ05-F1
#
_cell.length_a   1.000
_cell.length_b   1.000
_cell.length_c   1.000
_cell.angle_alpha   90.00
_cell.angle_beta   90.00
_cell.angle_gamma   90.00
#
_symmetry.space_group_name_H-M   'P 1'
#
loop_
_entity.id
_entity.type
_entity.pdbx_description
1 polymer ?
#
loop_
_entity_poly.entity_id
_entity_poly.type
_entity_poly.pdbx_seq_one_letter_code
_entity_poly.pdbx_strand_id
1 'polypeptide(L)'
;MWKMQLLDEHHLFIKYTSEDVVTLRVTDPSQPSFFVVYNMVSTEVMAVFENTSDKLLELFENFLKLFSSPALPPATTLHGRSREGSKTP
;
A
#
# COMPACT_ATOMS: atom_id res chain seq x y z
N MET A 1 6.71 -1.52 13.80
CA MET A 1 5.85 -0.87 12.78
C MET A 1 6.34 -1.36 11.42
N TRP A 2 5.55 -2.16 10.70
CA TRP A 2 6.03 -2.84 9.47
C TRP A 2 5.67 -2.09 8.20
N LYS A 3 4.46 -1.57 8.12
CA LYS A 3 3.96 -0.84 6.95
C LYS A 3 2.99 0.24 7.40
N MET A 4 3.10 1.41 6.78
CA MET A 4 2.11 2.48 6.86
C MET A 4 1.73 2.90 5.45
N GLN A 5 0.46 3.20 5.23
CA GLN A 5 -0.04 3.72 3.96
C GLN A 5 -1.18 4.70 4.19
N LEU A 6 -1.35 5.66 3.30
CA LEU A 6 -2.51 6.56 3.31
C LEU A 6 -3.74 5.79 2.81
N LEU A 7 -4.85 5.89 3.54
CA LEU A 7 -6.18 5.50 3.02
C LEU A 7 -6.79 6.66 2.21
N ASP A 8 -6.54 7.88 2.68
CA ASP A 8 -6.93 9.14 2.06
C ASP A 8 -5.98 10.25 2.55
N GLU A 9 -6.34 11.52 2.35
CA GLU A 9 -5.54 12.69 2.72
C GLU A 9 -5.33 12.86 4.24
N HIS A 10 -6.14 12.21 5.07
CA HIS A 10 -6.18 12.44 6.52
C HIS A 10 -5.98 11.16 7.34
N HIS A 11 -6.17 9.98 6.76
CA HIS A 11 -6.13 8.72 7.48
C HIS A 11 -4.96 7.83 7.06
N LEU A 12 -4.23 7.33 8.06
CA LEU A 12 -3.20 6.32 7.90
C LEU A 12 -3.74 4.94 8.27
N PHE A 13 -3.36 3.96 7.46
CA PHE A 13 -3.50 2.54 7.76
C PHE A 13 -2.13 1.95 8.09
N ILE A 14 -1.98 1.47 9.32
CA ILE A 14 -0.70 1.03 9.88
C ILE A 14 -0.79 -0.43 10.29
N LYS A 15 0.15 -1.25 9.82
CA LYS A 15 0.33 -2.63 10.28
C LYS A 15 1.42 -2.70 11.36
N TYR A 16 1.04 -3.17 12.53
CA TYR A 16 1.91 -3.58 13.61
C TYR A 16 2.05 -5.11 13.59
N THR A 17 3.29 -5.57 13.71
CA THR A 17 3.65 -6.99 13.76
C THR A 17 4.89 -7.13 14.64
N SER A 18 5.19 -8.35 15.08
CA SER A 18 6.35 -8.63 15.91
C SER A 18 7.66 -8.24 15.20
N GLU A 19 8.65 -7.76 15.96
CA GLU A 19 9.98 -7.40 15.45
C GLU A 19 10.67 -8.58 14.74
N ASP A 20 10.46 -9.81 15.20
CA ASP A 20 11.04 -11.01 14.59
C ASP A 20 10.50 -11.27 13.17
N VAL A 21 9.25 -10.88 12.90
CA VAL A 21 8.65 -10.88 11.56
C VAL A 21 9.21 -9.72 10.74
N VAL A 22 9.44 -8.57 11.37
CA VAL A 22 10.03 -7.39 10.71
C VAL A 22 11.47 -7.65 10.25
N THR A 23 12.23 -8.46 10.98
CA THR A 23 13.60 -8.85 10.62
C THR A 23 13.66 -10.04 9.68
N LEU A 24 12.51 -10.50 9.15
CA LEU A 24 12.35 -11.68 8.28
C LEU A 24 12.91 -12.99 8.87
N ARG A 25 13.13 -13.04 10.19
CA ARG A 25 13.64 -14.23 10.88
C ARG A 25 12.57 -15.31 10.98
N VAL A 26 11.30 -14.89 11.00
CA VAL A 26 10.13 -15.76 11.04
C VAL A 26 9.12 -15.27 10.00
N THR A 27 8.82 -16.12 9.01
CA THR A 27 7.80 -15.90 7.97
C THR A 27 6.52 -16.68 8.23
N ASP A 28 6.24 -16.99 9.50
CA ASP A 28 5.01 -17.66 9.87
C ASP A 28 3.82 -16.70 9.77
N PRO A 29 2.82 -16.97 8.90
CA PRO A 29 1.64 -16.13 8.76
C PRO A 29 0.72 -16.18 9.98
N SER A 30 0.92 -17.12 10.91
CA SER A 30 0.12 -17.23 12.13
C SER A 30 0.49 -16.19 13.21
N GLN A 31 1.56 -15.42 12.98
CA GLN A 31 2.00 -14.41 13.93
C GLN A 31 0.94 -13.31 14.11
N PRO A 32 0.55 -13.00 15.36
CA PRO A 32 -0.46 -11.99 15.63
C PRO A 32 0.00 -10.64 15.06
N SER A 33 -0.89 -9.98 14.34
CA SER A 33 -0.65 -8.65 13.77
C SER A 33 -1.86 -7.77 13.98
N PHE A 34 -1.61 -6.49 14.21
CA PHE A 34 -2.66 -5.50 14.39
C PHE A 34 -2.64 -4.49 13.26
N PHE A 35 -3.83 -4.07 12.85
CA PHE A 35 -4.05 -3.03 11.86
C PHE A 35 -4.75 -1.85 12.53
N VAL A 36 -4.21 -0.66 12.32
CA VAL A 36 -4.67 0.56 12.99
C VAL A 36 -5.05 1.60 11.95
N VAL A 37 -6.22 2.21 12.12
CA VAL A 37 -6.65 3.41 11.39
C VAL A 37 -6.40 4.62 12.27
N TYR A 38 -5.54 5.52 11.82
CA TYR A 38 -5.11 6.70 12.56
C TYR A 38 -5.47 7.97 11.79
N ASN A 39 -6.11 8.92 12.45
CA ASN A 39 -6.40 10.23 11.88
C ASN A 39 -5.22 11.18 12.15
N MET A 40 -4.58 11.68 11.10
CA MET A 40 -3.42 12.58 11.20
C MET A 40 -3.77 13.99 11.65
N VAL A 41 -5.02 14.43 11.44
CA VAL A 41 -5.48 15.78 11.78
C VAL A 41 -5.87 15.86 13.26
N SER A 42 -6.71 14.93 13.73
CA SER A 42 -7.11 14.88 15.14
C SER A 42 -6.08 14.18 16.02
N THR A 43 -5.12 13.48 15.44
CA THR A 43 -4.11 12.67 16.12
C THR A 43 -4.66 11.50 16.94
N GLU A 44 -5.78 10.93 16.49
CA GLU A 44 -6.52 9.89 17.21
C GLU A 44 -6.51 8.54 16.48
N VAL A 45 -6.58 7.47 17.27
CA VAL A 45 -6.81 6.11 16.77
C VAL A 45 -8.30 5.91 16.58
N MET A 46 -8.73 5.73 15.33
CA MET A 46 -10.14 5.53 14.99
C MET A 46 -10.57 4.08 15.13
N ALA A 47 -9.68 3.13 14.81
CA ALA A 47 -9.97 1.71 14.90
C ALA A 47 -8.70 0.88 15.03
N VAL A 48 -8.83 -0.27 15.69
CA VAL A 48 -7.80 -1.31 15.82
C VAL A 48 -8.42 -2.64 15.45
N PHE A 49 -7.76 -3.40 14.58
CA PHE A 49 -8.20 -4.71 14.13
C PHE A 49 -7.09 -5.74 14.29
N GLU A 50 -7.46 -6.95 14.68
CA GLU A 50 -6.58 -8.12 14.60
C GLU A 50 -6.55 -8.67 13.17
N ASN A 51 -5.47 -9.36 12.81
CA ASN A 51 -5.32 -9.98 11.49
C ASN A 51 -6.34 -11.11 11.22
N THR A 52 -6.97 -11.65 12.26
CA THR A 52 -8.04 -12.65 12.19
C THR A 52 -9.45 -12.05 12.28
N SER A 53 -9.57 -10.72 12.21
CA SER A 53 -10.86 -10.03 12.35
C SER A 53 -11.70 -10.10 11.07
N ASP A 54 -12.89 -10.70 11.14
CA ASP A 54 -13.85 -10.71 10.02
C ASP A 54 -14.23 -9.30 9.55
N LYS A 55 -14.32 -8.34 10.48
CA LYS A 55 -14.59 -6.93 10.14
C LYS A 55 -13.48 -6.31 9.30
N LEU A 56 -12.24 -6.75 9.49
CA LEU A 56 -11.13 -6.27 8.69
C LEU A 56 -11.19 -6.84 7.29
N LEU A 57 -11.58 -8.12 7.16
CA LEU A 57 -11.81 -8.76 5.88
C LEU A 57 -12.92 -8.05 5.10
N GLU A 58 -14.06 -7.77 5.73
CA GLU A 58 -15.17 -7.02 5.12
C GLU A 58 -14.74 -5.61 4.65
N LEU A 59 -13.97 -4.90 5.47
CA LEU A 59 -13.38 -3.61 5.06
C LEU A 59 -12.44 -3.77 3.88
N PHE A 60 -11.59 -4.80 3.89
CA PHE A 60 -10.65 -5.04 2.81
C PHE A 60 -11.40 -5.29 1.50
N GLU A 61 -12.40 -6.17 1.50
CA GLU A 61 -13.24 -6.50 0.33
C GLU A 61 -13.97 -5.27 -0.23
N ASN A 62 -14.59 -4.47 0.65
CA ASN A 62 -15.34 -3.28 0.24
C ASN A 62 -14.44 -2.14 -0.26
N PHE A 63 -13.21 -2.07 0.24
CA PHE A 63 -12.30 -0.95 -0.02
C PHE A 63 -11.01 -1.35 -0.74
N LEU A 64 -10.96 -2.53 -1.37
CA LEU A 64 -9.79 -3.07 -2.10
C LEU A 64 -9.07 -2.04 -2.98
N LYS A 65 -9.84 -1.15 -3.61
CA LYS A 65 -9.32 -0.10 -4.50
C LYS A 65 -8.42 0.91 -3.76
N LEU A 66 -8.65 1.17 -2.47
CA LEU A 66 -7.83 2.07 -1.64
C LEU A 66 -6.47 1.45 -1.28
N PHE A 67 -6.36 0.12 -1.32
CA PHE A 67 -5.14 -0.62 -0.99
C PHE A 67 -4.26 -0.89 -2.22
N SER A 68 -4.77 -0.64 -3.43
CA SER A 68 -4.00 -0.80 -4.66
C SER A 68 -3.19 0.46 -4.96
N SER A 69 -1.93 0.30 -5.32
CA SER A 69 -1.09 1.43 -5.76
C SER A 69 -1.82 2.19 -6.88
N PRO A 70 -1.81 3.53 -6.89
CA PRO A 70 -2.31 4.27 -8.05
C PRO A 70 -1.57 3.74 -9.26
N ALA A 71 -2.34 3.19 -10.22
CA ALA A 71 -1.78 2.59 -11.41
C ALA A 71 -0.88 3.62 -12.08
N LEU A 72 0.40 3.28 -12.26
CA LEU A 72 1.30 4.07 -13.10
C LEU A 72 0.56 4.31 -14.43
N PRO A 73 0.45 5.55 -14.92
CA PRO A 73 -0.08 5.76 -16.26
C PRO A 73 0.75 4.90 -17.23
N PRO A 74 0.11 4.23 -18.22
CA PRO A 74 0.84 3.38 -19.14
C PRO A 74 1.99 4.19 -19.72
N ALA A 75 3.21 3.70 -19.54
CA ALA A 75 4.42 4.32 -20.06
C ALA A 75 4.13 4.69 -21.51
N THR A 76 4.03 5.99 -21.79
CA THR A 76 3.82 6.46 -23.15
C THR A 76 5.09 6.11 -23.88
N THR A 77 5.07 4.98 -24.58
CA THR A 77 6.08 4.63 -25.57
C THR A 77 6.11 5.78 -26.56
N LEU A 78 7.05 6.71 -26.37
CA LEU A 78 7.43 7.70 -27.34
C LEU A 78 8.03 6.95 -28.53
N HIS A 79 7.16 6.42 -29.39
CA HIS A 79 7.56 5.92 -30.69
C HIS A 79 7.85 7.15 -31.56
N GLY A 80 9.13 7.55 -31.56
CA GLY A 80 9.64 8.60 -32.44
C GLY A 80 9.34 8.26 -33.90
N ARG A 81 8.42 9.03 -34.48
CA ARG A 81 8.06 8.96 -35.90
C ARG A 81 9.05 9.80 -36.72
N SER A 82 9.84 9.11 -37.54
CA SER A 82 10.64 9.50 -38.73
C SER A 82 10.90 10.97 -39.07
N ARG A 83 12.13 11.26 -39.54
CA ARG A 83 12.37 11.79 -40.90
C ARG A 83 13.81 11.65 -41.37
N GLU A 84 13.93 11.32 -42.66
CA GLU A 84 15.12 11.20 -43.51
C GLU A 84 16.09 12.40 -43.46
N GLY A 85 17.36 12.11 -43.75
CA GLY A 85 18.38 13.11 -44.04
C GLY A 85 19.65 12.46 -44.58
N SER A 86 19.64 12.15 -45.88
CA SER A 86 20.80 11.79 -46.70
C SER A 86 22.04 12.64 -46.42
N LYS A 87 23.21 12.01 -46.25
CA LYS A 87 24.49 12.61 -46.64
C LYS A 87 25.62 11.59 -46.78
N THR A 88 25.95 11.23 -48.01
CA THR A 88 27.33 10.94 -48.42
C THR A 88 28.02 12.24 -48.84
N PRO A 89 29.32 12.35 -48.60
CA PRO A 89 30.24 12.28 -49.74
C PRO A 89 31.38 11.28 -49.53
#